data_AF-A0A8H4EY45-F1
#
_entry.id   AF-A0A8H4EY45-F1
#
_cell.length_a   1.000
_cell.length_b   1.000
_cell.length_c   1.000
_cell.angle_alpha   90.00
_cell.angle_beta   90.00
_cell.angle_gamma   90.00
#
_symmetry.space_group_name_H-M   'P 1'
#
loop_
_entity.id
_entity.type
_entity.pdbx_description
1 polymer ?
#
loop_
_entity_poly.entity_id
_entity_poly.type
_entity_poly.pdbx_seq_one_letter_code
_entity_poly.pdbx_strand_id
1 'polypeptide(L)'
;MGVFDEVKSRNFSLYGQWLGIISIILLIALGIVGFLSHVVFSIVGWVIAFILVVVEIPLCMKFCPTSPKLFAVVMFLSNLINVGPLIACGVSLLLAAICYGIAAVTGQAFASSKILGGTGVDNVKLATLRAEIDQANAKADEYKLALKQLESDHIQKDHELHSLQQKVKTMEEQLEKTEIELKTASTNFQEADLRVEELEKRTSKLELELEEAEKRNEEFKELYKAAKEEMEVLERELAGV
;
A
#
# COMPACT_ATOMS: atom_id res chain seq x y z
N MET A 1 43.41 6.19 9.87
CA MET A 1 42.63 6.65 11.04
C MET A 1 43.44 6.32 12.26
N GLY A 2 43.86 7.34 13.00
CA GLY A 2 44.75 7.18 14.16
C GLY A 2 43.99 6.76 15.41
N VAL A 3 44.73 6.50 16.49
CA VAL A 3 44.21 6.20 17.84
C VAL A 3 43.13 7.20 18.28
N PHE A 4 43.32 8.47 17.92
CA PHE A 4 42.40 9.56 18.20
C PHE A 4 41.05 9.45 17.48
N ASP A 5 41.01 8.87 16.27
CA ASP A 5 39.74 8.67 15.54
C ASP A 5 38.92 7.54 16.17
N GLU A 6 39.59 6.51 16.70
CA GLU A 6 38.95 5.41 17.43
C GLU A 6 38.40 5.89 18.77
N VAL A 7 39.17 6.66 19.53
CA VAL A 7 38.72 7.30 20.80
C VAL A 7 37.58 8.30 20.55
N LYS A 8 37.46 8.88 19.36
CA LYS A 8 36.35 9.79 18.99
C LYS A 8 35.11 9.05 18.48
N SER A 9 35.21 7.77 18.13
CA SER A 9 34.14 6.97 17.52
C SER A 9 32.95 6.67 18.44
N ARG A 10 33.01 7.06 19.72
CA ARG A 10 31.95 6.89 20.73
C ARG A 10 31.48 5.44 20.96
N ASN A 11 32.22 4.44 20.50
CA ASN A 11 31.90 3.04 20.75
C ASN A 11 32.32 2.64 22.18
N PHE A 12 31.34 2.29 23.02
CA PHE A 12 31.57 1.94 24.41
C PHE A 12 32.44 0.68 24.60
N SER A 13 32.43 -0.25 23.65
CA SER A 13 33.33 -1.42 23.65
C SER A 13 34.80 -1.04 23.51
N LEU A 14 35.09 0.03 22.76
CA LEU A 14 36.45 0.46 22.47
C LEU A 14 37.03 1.24 23.66
N TYR A 15 36.21 2.04 24.35
CA TYR A 15 36.61 2.67 25.63
C TYR A 15 36.87 1.63 26.72
N GLY A 16 36.08 0.56 26.80
CA GLY A 16 36.34 -0.56 27.72
C GLY A 16 37.73 -1.17 27.51
N GLN A 17 38.12 -1.37 26.24
CA GLN A 17 39.42 -1.93 25.88
C GLN A 17 40.57 -0.99 26.27
N TRP A 18 40.44 0.32 26.01
CA TRP A 18 41.46 1.31 26.40
C TRP A 18 41.63 1.43 27.92
N LEU A 19 40.54 1.39 28.68
CA LEU A 19 40.59 1.37 30.15
C LEU A 19 41.27 0.11 30.68
N GLY A 20 41.02 -1.06 30.06
CA GLY A 20 41.72 -2.31 30.35
C GLY A 20 43.24 -2.19 30.16
N ILE A 21 43.70 -1.64 29.02
CA ILE A 21 45.13 -1.43 28.75
C ILE A 21 45.76 -0.48 29.78
N ILE A 22 45.09 0.63 30.09
CA ILE A 22 45.58 1.60 31.09
C ILE A 22 45.72 0.92 32.46
N SER A 23 44.77 0.04 32.83
CA SER A 23 44.82 -0.70 34.09
C SER A 23 46.01 -1.67 34.17
N ILE A 24 46.40 -2.31 33.05
CA ILE A 24 47.58 -3.18 32.95
C ILE A 24 48.86 -2.38 33.17
N ILE A 25 49.01 -1.26 32.46
CA ILE A 25 50.19 -0.39 32.58
C ILE A 25 50.34 0.12 34.03
N LEU A 26 49.21 0.48 34.64
CA LEU A 26 49.16 0.96 36.01
C LEU A 26 49.52 -0.13 37.03
N LEU A 27 49.09 -1.38 36.82
CA LEU A 27 49.47 -2.53 37.65
C LEU A 27 50.98 -2.87 37.56
N ILE A 28 51.56 -2.81 36.36
CA ILE A 28 53.00 -3.05 36.16
C ILE A 28 53.82 -1.94 36.84
N ALA A 29 53.45 -0.67 36.64
CA ALA A 29 54.13 0.47 37.24
C ALA A 29 54.09 0.44 38.77
N LEU A 30 52.91 0.17 39.35
CA LEU A 30 52.75 0.04 40.79
C LEU A 30 53.43 -1.21 41.36
N GLY A 31 53.48 -2.31 40.59
CA GLY A 31 54.24 -3.51 40.95
C GLY A 31 55.74 -3.24 41.09
N ILE A 32 56.32 -2.45 40.20
CA ILE A 32 57.74 -2.03 40.27
C ILE A 32 57.99 -1.13 41.48
N VAL A 33 57.13 -0.12 41.69
CA VAL A 33 57.28 0.83 42.81
C VAL A 33 57.07 0.13 44.18
N GLY A 34 56.14 -0.83 44.26
CA GLY A 34 55.84 -1.58 45.48
C GLY A 34 56.81 -2.72 45.81
N PHE A 35 57.72 -3.08 44.90
CA PHE A 35 58.64 -4.22 45.05
C PHE A 35 59.55 -4.09 46.29
N LEU A 36 59.94 -2.87 46.65
CA LEU A 36 60.83 -2.58 47.78
C LEU A 36 60.12 -2.62 49.15
N SER A 37 58.81 -2.39 49.19
CA SER A 37 58.04 -2.32 50.45
C SER A 37 57.28 -3.61 50.77
N HIS A 38 56.72 -4.28 49.76
CA HIS A 38 55.91 -5.48 49.93
C HIS A 38 56.13 -6.48 48.77
N VAL A 39 57.17 -7.32 48.91
CA VAL A 39 57.60 -8.28 47.86
C VAL A 39 56.47 -9.23 47.43
N VAL A 40 55.69 -9.76 48.39
CA VAL A 40 54.57 -10.69 48.11
C VAL A 40 53.47 -10.01 47.27
N PHE A 41 53.18 -8.73 47.56
CA PHE A 41 52.17 -7.96 46.85
C PHE A 41 52.58 -7.65 45.41
N SER A 42 53.85 -7.33 45.20
CA SER A 42 54.40 -7.10 43.86
C SER A 42 54.29 -8.36 42.98
N ILE A 43 54.64 -9.54 43.51
CA ILE A 43 54.56 -10.81 42.76
C ILE A 43 53.12 -11.11 42.34
N VAL A 44 52.14 -10.95 43.25
CA VAL A 44 50.72 -11.17 42.93
C VAL A 44 50.21 -10.16 41.88
N GLY A 45 50.61 -8.89 41.99
CA GLY A 45 50.27 -7.86 41.01
C GLY A 45 50.81 -8.17 39.60
N TRP A 46 52.04 -8.69 39.51
CA TRP A 46 52.64 -9.13 38.25
C TRP A 46 51.91 -10.34 37.64
N VAL A 47 51.47 -11.30 38.46
CA VAL A 47 50.68 -12.45 37.99
C VAL A 47 49.31 -11.99 37.47
N ILE A 48 48.64 -11.08 38.16
CA ILE A 48 47.34 -10.52 37.72
C ILE A 48 47.51 -9.68 36.44
N ALA A 49 48.56 -8.86 36.35
CA ALA A 49 48.85 -8.08 35.15
C ALA A 49 49.11 -8.99 33.95
N PHE A 50 49.86 -10.08 34.12
CA PHE A 50 50.09 -11.07 33.07
C PHE A 50 48.79 -11.76 32.62
N ILE A 51 47.90 -12.09 33.55
CA ILE A 51 46.58 -12.64 33.25
C ILE A 51 45.73 -11.63 32.45
N LEU A 52 45.70 -10.36 32.85
CA LEU A 52 44.94 -9.32 32.15
C LEU A 52 45.49 -9.04 30.75
N VAL A 53 46.80 -9.11 30.54
CA VAL A 53 47.42 -9.03 29.21
C VAL A 53 46.89 -10.13 28.28
N VAL A 54 46.70 -11.35 28.79
CA VAL A 54 46.15 -12.48 28.01
C VAL A 54 44.64 -12.32 27.74
N VAL A 55 43.90 -11.68 28.64
CA VAL A 55 42.46 -11.40 28.46
C VAL A 55 42.21 -10.29 27.45
N GLU A 56 43.03 -9.23 27.45
CA GLU A 56 42.79 -8.03 26.63
C GLU A 56 43.50 -8.02 25.26
N ILE A 57 44.58 -8.79 25.08
CA ILE A 57 45.14 -9.07 23.76
C ILE A 57 44.21 -10.09 23.07
N PRO A 58 43.79 -9.91 21.80
CA PRO A 58 42.58 -10.52 21.23
C PRO A 58 42.69 -12.02 20.87
N LEU A 59 43.21 -12.84 21.78
CA LEU A 59 43.03 -14.30 21.80
C LEU A 59 41.68 -14.71 22.42
N CYS A 60 41.02 -13.84 23.19
CA CYS A 60 39.73 -14.13 23.85
C CYS A 60 38.47 -13.94 22.97
N MET A 61 38.59 -13.52 21.72
CA MET A 61 37.44 -13.42 20.79
C MET A 61 36.85 -14.78 20.38
N LYS A 62 37.49 -15.92 20.70
CA LYS A 62 36.99 -17.26 20.36
C LYS A 62 36.60 -18.15 21.54
N PHE A 63 36.94 -17.79 22.79
CA PHE A 63 36.77 -18.72 23.92
C PHE A 63 36.22 -18.11 25.22
N CYS A 64 35.89 -16.81 25.31
CA CYS A 64 35.43 -16.25 26.57
C CYS A 64 34.17 -15.37 26.46
N PRO A 65 32.98 -15.88 26.86
CA PRO A 65 32.04 -15.07 27.61
C PRO A 65 32.77 -14.62 28.89
N THR A 66 32.98 -13.32 29.07
CA THR A 66 33.55 -12.72 30.28
C THR A 66 32.70 -13.16 31.47
N SER A 67 33.12 -14.23 32.15
CA SER A 67 32.32 -14.75 33.24
C SER A 67 32.34 -13.73 34.39
N PRO A 68 31.18 -13.33 34.93
CA PRO A 68 31.10 -12.45 36.10
C PRO A 68 31.93 -12.96 37.30
N LYS A 69 32.24 -14.26 37.31
CA LYS A 69 33.01 -14.95 38.35
C LYS A 69 34.48 -14.54 38.36
N LEU A 70 35.10 -14.26 37.21
CA LEU A 70 36.50 -13.80 37.16
C LEU A 70 36.63 -12.38 37.74
N PHE A 71 35.70 -11.49 37.39
CA PHE A 71 35.65 -10.13 37.95
C PHE A 71 35.39 -10.14 39.46
N ALA A 72 34.47 -10.99 39.92
CA ALA A 72 34.19 -11.15 41.35
C ALA A 72 35.40 -11.68 42.12
N VAL A 73 36.16 -12.62 41.55
CA VAL A 73 37.40 -13.15 42.17
C VAL A 73 38.48 -12.08 42.25
N VAL A 74 38.67 -11.27 41.21
CA VAL A 74 39.64 -10.15 41.24
C VAL A 74 39.24 -9.10 42.29
N MET A 75 37.96 -8.72 42.36
CA MET A 75 37.47 -7.81 43.40
C MET A 75 37.57 -8.41 44.80
N PHE A 76 37.35 -9.71 44.96
CA PHE A 76 37.47 -10.42 46.23
C PHE A 76 38.92 -10.49 46.72
N LEU A 77 39.89 -10.79 45.84
CA LEU A 77 41.31 -10.72 46.19
C LEU A 77 41.76 -9.29 46.53
N SER A 78 41.20 -8.27 45.86
CA SER A 78 41.53 -6.87 46.14
C SER A 78 41.01 -6.37 47.49
N ASN A 79 39.92 -6.94 48.02
CA ASN A 79 39.32 -6.54 49.29
C ASN A 79 39.90 -7.30 50.51
N LEU A 80 40.69 -8.36 50.28
CA LEU A 80 41.22 -9.22 51.35
C LEU A 80 42.54 -8.74 51.98
N ILE A 81 43.23 -7.75 51.38
CA ILE A 81 44.58 -7.35 51.81
C ILE A 81 44.64 -5.83 51.96
N ASN A 82 45.14 -5.37 53.10
CA ASN A 82 45.16 -3.99 53.58
C ASN A 82 45.48 -2.93 52.50
N VAL A 83 44.71 -1.84 52.60
CA VAL A 83 44.63 -0.62 51.77
C VAL A 83 45.95 -0.19 51.12
N GLY A 84 45.99 -0.23 49.78
CA GLY A 84 47.13 0.20 48.96
C GLY A 84 46.75 0.54 47.51
N PRO A 85 47.73 0.78 46.61
CA PRO A 85 47.56 1.27 45.22
C PRO A 85 46.59 0.47 44.32
N LEU A 86 46.16 -0.70 44.78
CA LEU A 86 45.20 -1.60 44.14
C LEU A 86 43.78 -1.02 44.00
N ILE A 87 43.39 -0.04 44.82
CA ILE A 87 42.09 0.64 44.69
C ILE A 87 41.97 1.36 43.33
N ALA A 88 43.06 1.98 42.85
CA ALA A 88 43.07 2.65 41.55
C ALA A 88 42.86 1.65 40.38
N CYS A 89 43.36 0.43 40.54
CA CYS A 89 43.12 -0.66 39.59
C CYS A 89 41.67 -1.16 39.68
N GLY A 90 41.14 -1.34 40.89
CA GLY A 90 39.75 -1.77 41.09
C GLY A 90 38.73 -0.78 40.51
N VAL A 91 38.97 0.52 40.67
CA VAL A 91 38.10 1.57 40.10
C VAL A 91 38.16 1.60 38.57
N SER A 92 39.36 1.45 37.97
CA SER A 92 39.50 1.44 36.51
C SER A 92 38.88 0.19 35.86
N LEU A 93 38.98 -0.97 36.50
CA LEU A 93 38.32 -2.20 36.06
C LEU A 93 36.79 -2.16 36.22
N LEU A 94 36.28 -1.56 37.31
CA LEU A 94 34.83 -1.33 37.46
C LEU A 94 34.28 -0.41 36.37
N LEU A 95 35.01 0.65 36.04
CA LEU A 95 34.62 1.56 34.95
C LEU A 95 34.61 0.84 33.60
N ALA A 96 35.60 -0.02 33.32
CA ALA A 96 35.63 -0.85 32.12
C ALA A 96 34.43 -1.82 32.06
N ALA A 97 34.09 -2.46 33.18
CA ALA A 97 32.93 -3.36 33.26
C ALA A 97 31.60 -2.64 32.99
N ILE A 98 31.43 -1.41 33.51
CA ILE A 98 30.24 -0.58 33.24
C ILE A 98 30.17 -0.22 31.75
N CYS A 99 31.30 0.15 31.12
CA CYS A 99 31.35 0.44 29.69
C CYS A 99 30.95 -0.76 28.81
N TYR A 100 31.43 -1.97 29.13
CA TYR A 100 31.02 -3.19 28.42
C TYR A 100 29.56 -3.56 28.69
N GLY A 101 29.06 -3.33 29.91
CA GLY A 101 27.66 -3.56 30.25
C GLY A 101 26.72 -2.68 29.43
N ILE A 102 27.03 -1.40 29.27
CA ILE A 102 26.23 -0.47 28.46
C ILE A 102 26.27 -0.88 26.98
N ALA A 103 27.42 -1.31 26.46
CA ALA A 103 27.54 -1.80 25.08
C ALA A 103 26.66 -3.05 24.84
N ALA A 104 26.57 -3.96 25.82
CA ALA A 104 25.74 -5.15 25.74
C ALA A 104 24.24 -4.82 25.75
N VAL A 105 23.80 -3.90 26.62
CA VAL A 105 22.39 -3.49 26.69
C VAL A 105 21.96 -2.69 25.45
N THR A 106 22.87 -1.93 24.85
CA THR A 106 22.60 -1.13 23.64
C THR A 106 22.71 -1.91 22.33
N GLY A 107 23.05 -3.21 22.38
CA GLY A 107 23.15 -4.06 21.19
C GLY A 107 24.21 -3.60 20.19
N GLN A 108 25.21 -2.83 20.64
CA GLN A 108 26.25 -2.31 19.77
C GLN A 108 27.20 -3.43 19.31
N ALA A 109 27.55 -3.43 18.02
CA ALA A 109 28.51 -4.39 17.50
C ALA A 109 29.91 -4.13 18.10
N PHE A 110 30.54 -5.20 18.61
CA PHE A 110 31.82 -5.12 19.31
C PHE A 110 32.93 -4.66 18.36
N ALA A 111 33.42 -3.43 18.56
CA ALA A 111 34.58 -2.89 17.87
C ALA A 111 35.82 -3.02 18.76
N SER A 112 36.91 -3.53 18.19
CA SER A 112 38.22 -3.66 18.83
C SER A 112 39.26 -2.82 18.09
N SER A 113 40.18 -2.19 18.83
CA SER A 113 41.18 -1.27 18.28
C SER A 113 42.08 -1.91 17.23
N LYS A 114 42.37 -1.17 16.14
CA LYS A 114 43.27 -1.64 15.08
C LYS A 114 44.72 -1.83 15.54
N ILE A 115 45.16 -1.08 16.54
CA ILE A 115 46.53 -1.20 17.10
C ILE A 115 46.75 -2.55 17.76
N LEU A 116 45.69 -3.13 18.32
CA LEU A 116 45.75 -4.43 18.99
C LEU A 116 45.41 -5.60 18.06
N GLY A 117 45.34 -5.37 16.74
CA GLY A 117 45.01 -6.40 15.75
C GLY A 117 43.50 -6.62 15.55
N GLY A 118 42.66 -5.74 16.09
CA GLY A 118 41.22 -5.72 15.83
C GLY A 118 40.86 -5.13 14.47
N THR A 119 39.63 -5.36 14.00
CA THR A 119 39.16 -4.86 12.70
C THR A 119 38.78 -3.37 12.71
N GLY A 120 38.80 -2.72 13.88
CA GLY A 120 38.36 -1.34 14.04
C GLY A 120 36.85 -1.15 13.85
N VAL A 121 36.43 0.12 13.88
CA VAL A 121 35.01 0.56 13.79
C VAL A 121 34.44 0.42 12.37
N ASP A 122 35.29 0.27 11.36
CA ASP A 122 34.89 0.32 9.96
C ASP A 122 34.03 -0.89 9.54
N ASN A 123 34.27 -2.07 10.14
CA ASN A 123 33.45 -3.25 9.88
C ASN A 123 32.02 -3.13 10.43
N VAL A 124 31.86 -2.44 11.57
CA VAL A 124 30.54 -2.19 12.16
C VAL A 124 29.72 -1.31 11.23
N LYS A 125 30.32 -0.23 10.72
CA LYS A 125 29.70 0.66 9.74
C LYS A 125 29.38 -0.08 8.43
N LEU A 126 30.29 -0.95 7.97
CA LEU A 126 30.06 -1.75 6.77
C LEU A 126 28.88 -2.71 6.94
N ALA A 127 28.75 -3.36 8.10
CA ALA A 127 27.65 -4.26 8.40
C ALA A 127 26.30 -3.53 8.49
N THR A 128 26.26 -2.35 9.13
CA THR A 128 25.04 -1.53 9.18
C THR A 128 24.65 -1.02 7.79
N LEU A 129 25.61 -0.53 7.01
CA LEU A 129 25.39 -0.09 5.63
C LEU A 129 24.85 -1.22 4.75
N ARG A 130 25.34 -2.46 4.91
CA ARG A 130 24.81 -3.63 4.20
C ARG A 130 23.36 -3.93 4.58
N ALA A 131 23.05 -3.92 5.88
CA ALA A 131 21.68 -4.14 6.35
C ALA A 131 20.71 -3.07 5.85
N GLU A 132 21.15 -1.80 5.81
CA GLU A 132 20.36 -0.70 5.24
C GLU A 132 20.14 -0.87 3.73
N ILE A 133 21.17 -1.29 2.98
CA ILE A 133 21.07 -1.59 1.55
C ILE A 133 20.10 -2.75 1.31
N ASP A 134 20.18 -3.83 2.07
CA ASP A 134 19.29 -4.99 1.93
C ASP A 134 17.82 -4.60 2.22
N GLN A 135 17.59 -3.78 3.26
CA GLN A 135 16.27 -3.25 3.57
C GLN A 135 15.74 -2.31 2.47
N ALA A 136 16.59 -1.46 1.91
CA ALA A 136 16.23 -0.57 0.82
C ALA A 136 15.89 -1.35 -0.46
N ASN A 137 16.66 -2.39 -0.78
CA ASN A 137 16.40 -3.28 -1.90
C ASN A 137 15.08 -4.03 -1.74
N ALA A 138 14.79 -4.56 -0.55
CA ALA A 138 13.50 -5.22 -0.28
C ALA A 138 12.31 -4.28 -0.53
N LYS A 139 12.38 -3.02 -0.05
CA LYS A 139 11.36 -2.01 -0.34
C LYS A 139 11.26 -1.67 -1.83
N ALA A 140 12.40 -1.59 -2.52
CA ALA A 140 12.41 -1.32 -3.96
C ALA A 140 11.72 -2.44 -4.75
N ASP A 141 11.93 -3.70 -4.36
CA ASP A 141 11.26 -4.85 -4.97
C ASP A 141 9.76 -4.87 -4.67
N GLU A 142 9.34 -4.53 -3.45
CA GLU A 142 7.93 -4.37 -3.08
C GLU A 142 7.24 -3.28 -3.92
N TYR A 143 7.85 -2.09 -4.03
CA TYR A 143 7.30 -1.01 -4.84
C TYR A 143 7.25 -1.36 -6.33
N LYS A 144 8.25 -2.10 -6.84
CA LYS A 144 8.28 -2.56 -8.23
C LYS A 144 7.16 -3.56 -8.53
N LEU A 145 6.85 -4.46 -7.58
CA LEU A 145 5.73 -5.38 -7.69
C LEU A 145 4.40 -4.62 -7.66
N ALA A 146 4.24 -3.68 -6.73
CA ALA A 146 3.05 -2.84 -6.64
C ALA A 146 2.83 -2.02 -7.93
N LEU A 147 3.88 -1.47 -8.53
CA LEU A 147 3.81 -0.74 -9.80
C LEU A 147 3.29 -1.63 -10.94
N LYS A 148 3.85 -2.84 -11.10
CA LYS A 148 3.40 -3.78 -12.13
C LYS A 148 1.93 -4.17 -11.95
N GLN A 149 1.50 -4.35 -10.71
CA GLN A 149 0.11 -4.69 -10.43
C GLN A 149 -0.81 -3.50 -10.75
N LEU A 150 -0.43 -2.28 -10.35
CA LEU A 150 -1.20 -1.08 -10.65
C LEU A 150 -1.28 -0.80 -12.16
N GLU A 151 -0.21 -1.07 -12.91
CA GLU A 151 -0.18 -0.98 -14.37
C GLU A 151 -1.15 -1.98 -15.03
N SER A 152 -1.16 -3.23 -14.58
CA SER A 152 -2.12 -4.24 -15.03
C SER A 152 -3.57 -3.83 -14.74
N ASP A 153 -3.84 -3.33 -13.54
CA ASP A 153 -5.19 -2.87 -13.15
C ASP A 153 -5.63 -1.66 -13.98
N HIS A 154 -4.71 -0.75 -14.32
CA HIS A 154 -5.00 0.39 -15.18
C HIS A 154 -5.40 -0.05 -16.59
N ILE A 155 -4.65 -0.99 -17.18
CA ILE A 155 -4.96 -1.54 -18.50
C ILE A 155 -6.33 -2.21 -18.50
N GLN A 156 -6.66 -2.99 -17.46
CA GLN A 156 -7.98 -3.62 -17.34
C GLN A 156 -9.10 -2.58 -17.26
N LYS A 157 -8.94 -1.54 -16.42
CA LYS A 157 -9.93 -0.47 -16.30
C LYS A 157 -10.08 0.34 -17.59
N ASP A 158 -9.02 0.58 -18.34
CA ASP A 158 -9.09 1.23 -19.64
C ASP A 158 -9.90 0.41 -20.66
N HIS A 159 -9.74 -0.92 -20.66
CA HIS A 159 -10.56 -1.80 -21.49
C HIS A 159 -12.05 -1.77 -21.08
N GLU A 160 -12.34 -1.79 -19.78
CA GLU A 160 -13.71 -1.68 -19.27
C GLU A 160 -14.34 -0.33 -19.62
N LEU A 161 -13.60 0.77 -19.45
CA LEU A 161 -14.05 2.11 -19.81
C LEU A 161 -14.37 2.20 -21.30
N HIS A 162 -13.50 1.69 -22.16
CA HIS A 162 -13.76 1.68 -23.61
C HIS A 162 -15.01 0.84 -23.94
N SER A 163 -15.19 -0.32 -23.30
CA SER A 163 -16.38 -1.15 -23.52
C SER A 163 -17.67 -0.43 -23.10
N LEU A 164 -17.65 0.21 -21.92
CA LEU A 164 -18.79 0.98 -21.42
C LEU A 164 -19.09 2.19 -22.31
N GLN A 165 -18.06 2.90 -22.74
CA GLN A 165 -18.22 4.06 -23.64
C GLN A 165 -18.84 3.66 -24.98
N GLN A 166 -18.48 2.50 -25.53
CA GLN A 166 -19.12 1.98 -26.74
C GLN A 166 -20.58 1.60 -26.50
N LYS A 167 -20.92 0.99 -25.35
CA LYS A 167 -22.31 0.67 -25.00
C LYS A 167 -23.16 1.93 -24.83
N VAL A 168 -22.63 2.96 -24.18
CA VAL A 168 -23.31 4.26 -24.02
C VAL A 168 -23.62 4.83 -25.39
N LYS A 169 -22.62 4.88 -26.30
CA LYS A 169 -22.82 5.36 -27.66
C LYS A 169 -23.90 4.58 -28.42
N THR A 170 -23.90 3.25 -28.34
CA THR A 170 -24.94 2.43 -28.98
C THR A 170 -26.32 2.65 -28.37
N MET A 171 -26.42 2.84 -27.05
CA MET A 171 -27.69 3.15 -26.38
C MET A 171 -28.21 4.53 -26.78
N GLU A 172 -27.34 5.53 -26.91
CA GLU A 172 -27.69 6.87 -27.40
C GLU A 172 -28.23 6.81 -28.84
N GLU A 173 -27.55 6.08 -29.74
CA GLU A 173 -28.01 5.88 -31.13
C GLU A 173 -29.36 5.15 -31.19
N GLN A 174 -29.60 4.18 -30.30
CA GLN A 174 -30.90 3.49 -30.22
C GLN A 174 -31.99 4.42 -29.71
N LEU A 175 -31.70 5.24 -28.69
CA LEU A 175 -32.65 6.21 -28.15
C LEU A 175 -33.08 7.19 -29.25
N GLU A 176 -32.13 7.76 -30.00
CA GLU A 176 -32.42 8.69 -31.09
C GLU A 176 -33.31 8.03 -32.18
N LYS A 177 -33.02 6.78 -32.56
CA LYS A 177 -33.87 6.03 -33.50
C LYS A 177 -35.29 5.84 -32.97
N THR A 178 -35.43 5.43 -31.72
CA THR A 178 -36.76 5.24 -31.10
C THR A 178 -37.54 6.55 -30.99
N GLU A 179 -36.87 7.67 -30.73
CA GLU A 179 -37.51 8.99 -30.72
C GLU A 179 -38.01 9.40 -32.12
N ILE A 180 -37.23 9.13 -33.16
CA ILE A 180 -37.62 9.41 -34.55
C ILE A 180 -38.82 8.53 -34.96
N GLU A 181 -38.77 7.24 -34.63
CA GLU A 181 -39.88 6.30 -34.90
C GLU A 181 -41.14 6.72 -34.15
N LEU A 182 -41.02 7.13 -32.88
CA LEU A 182 -42.15 7.61 -32.09
C LEU A 182 -42.78 8.87 -32.69
N LYS A 183 -41.95 9.85 -33.12
CA LYS A 183 -42.44 11.06 -33.79
C LYS A 183 -43.17 10.71 -35.10
N THR A 184 -42.60 9.83 -35.91
CA THR A 184 -43.18 9.39 -37.18
C THR A 184 -44.50 8.64 -36.95
N ALA A 185 -44.56 7.76 -35.96
CA ALA A 185 -45.78 7.07 -35.58
C ALA A 185 -46.86 8.06 -35.10
N SER A 186 -46.49 9.07 -34.32
CA SER A 186 -47.41 10.12 -33.85
C SER A 186 -47.96 10.95 -35.01
N THR A 187 -47.14 11.35 -35.99
CA THR A 187 -47.62 12.10 -37.16
C THR A 187 -48.55 11.24 -38.01
N ASN A 188 -48.20 9.97 -38.23
CA ASN A 188 -49.05 9.05 -38.99
C ASN A 188 -50.39 8.80 -38.29
N PHE A 189 -50.38 8.71 -36.95
CA PHE A 189 -51.60 8.58 -36.16
C PHE A 189 -52.50 9.81 -36.32
N GLN A 190 -51.93 11.01 -36.23
CA GLN A 190 -52.66 12.27 -36.47
C GLN A 190 -53.23 12.36 -37.89
N GLU A 191 -52.47 11.94 -38.91
CA GLU A 191 -52.99 11.87 -40.28
C GLU A 191 -54.12 10.84 -40.43
N ALA A 192 -54.02 9.69 -39.76
CA ALA A 192 -55.05 8.68 -39.76
C ALA A 192 -56.34 9.21 -39.10
N ASP A 193 -56.24 9.89 -37.96
CA ASP A 193 -57.38 10.52 -37.27
C ASP A 193 -58.08 11.54 -38.18
N LEU A 194 -57.34 12.40 -38.88
CA LEU A 194 -57.90 13.35 -39.84
C LEU A 194 -58.63 12.65 -41.00
N ARG A 195 -58.09 11.53 -41.49
CA ARG A 195 -58.75 10.73 -42.53
C ARG A 195 -60.01 10.07 -42.01
N VAL A 196 -60.03 9.60 -40.76
CA VAL A 196 -61.24 9.04 -40.13
C VAL A 196 -62.31 10.13 -40.06
N GLU A 197 -62.01 11.34 -39.58
CA GLU A 197 -62.97 12.45 -39.57
C GLU A 197 -63.50 12.81 -40.96
N GLU A 198 -62.63 12.80 -41.99
CA GLU A 198 -63.06 13.07 -43.36
C GLU A 198 -63.98 11.98 -43.90
N LEU A 199 -63.65 10.71 -43.66
CA LEU A 199 -64.46 9.57 -44.07
C LEU A 199 -65.81 9.58 -43.36
N GLU A 200 -65.87 9.86 -42.05
CA GLU A 200 -67.12 10.01 -41.30
C GLU A 200 -68.01 11.10 -41.90
N LYS A 201 -67.45 12.26 -42.24
CA LYS A 201 -68.19 13.34 -42.92
C LYS A 201 -68.73 12.89 -44.29
N ARG A 202 -67.95 12.14 -45.08
CA ARG A 202 -68.41 11.62 -46.38
C ARG A 202 -69.52 10.59 -46.21
N THR A 203 -69.41 9.69 -45.23
CA THR A 203 -70.45 8.71 -44.91
C THR A 203 -71.76 9.42 -44.57
N SER A 204 -71.72 10.43 -43.69
CA SER A 204 -72.93 11.18 -43.33
C SER A 204 -73.60 11.88 -44.52
N LYS A 205 -72.81 12.40 -45.48
CA LYS A 205 -73.36 13.00 -46.71
C LYS A 205 -74.00 11.97 -47.63
N LEU A 206 -73.34 10.83 -47.83
CA LEU A 206 -73.88 9.75 -48.67
C LEU A 206 -75.14 9.15 -48.05
N GLU A 207 -75.23 9.04 -46.72
CA GLU A 207 -76.45 8.63 -46.02
C GLU A 207 -77.62 9.58 -46.30
N LEU A 208 -77.39 10.90 -46.24
CA LEU A 208 -78.42 11.90 -46.59
C LEU A 208 -78.82 11.82 -48.07
N GLU A 209 -77.87 11.72 -49.00
CA GLU A 209 -78.16 11.60 -50.44
C GLU A 209 -78.95 10.32 -50.76
N LEU A 210 -78.67 9.23 -50.04
CA LEU A 210 -79.38 7.97 -50.15
C LEU A 210 -80.82 8.11 -49.65
N GLU A 211 -81.04 8.75 -48.50
CA GLU A 211 -82.38 9.04 -47.97
C GLU A 211 -83.20 9.93 -48.93
N GLU A 212 -82.58 10.97 -49.50
CA GLU A 212 -83.23 11.81 -50.52
C GLU A 212 -83.56 11.04 -51.81
N ALA A 213 -82.66 10.15 -52.26
CA ALA A 213 -82.89 9.32 -53.43
C ALA A 213 -83.99 8.28 -53.20
N GLU A 214 -84.06 7.69 -52.01
CA GLU A 214 -85.12 6.78 -51.59
C GLU A 214 -86.47 7.51 -51.59
N LYS A 215 -86.54 8.70 -51.00
CA LYS A 215 -87.75 9.53 -51.00
C LYS A 215 -88.21 9.88 -52.42
N ARG A 216 -87.29 10.33 -53.30
CA ARG A 216 -87.62 10.60 -54.71
C ARG A 216 -88.14 9.35 -55.43
N ASN A 217 -87.53 8.19 -55.18
CA ASN A 217 -87.99 6.93 -55.76
C ASN A 217 -89.38 6.53 -55.26
N GLU A 218 -89.71 6.79 -54.00
CA GLU A 218 -91.06 6.60 -53.47
C GLU A 218 -92.06 7.53 -54.15
N GLU A 219 -91.75 8.84 -54.24
CA GLU A 219 -92.59 9.83 -54.94
C GLU A 219 -92.82 9.43 -56.42
N PHE A 220 -91.77 9.02 -57.14
CA PHE A 220 -91.89 8.55 -58.51
C PHE A 220 -92.74 7.27 -58.63
N LYS A 221 -92.65 6.34 -57.66
CA LYS A 221 -93.51 5.14 -57.64
C LYS A 221 -94.98 5.52 -57.43
N GLU A 222 -95.27 6.48 -56.55
CA GLU A 222 -96.64 6.96 -56.33
C GLU A 222 -97.20 7.64 -57.58
N LEU A 223 -96.44 8.55 -58.20
CA LEU A 223 -96.84 9.20 -59.45
C LEU A 223 -97.03 8.20 -60.59
N TYR A 224 -96.14 7.22 -60.73
CA TYR A 224 -96.27 6.18 -61.75
C TYR A 224 -97.54 5.35 -61.53
N LYS A 225 -97.86 5.03 -60.28
CA LYS A 225 -99.10 4.32 -59.94
C LYS A 225 -100.34 5.16 -60.25
N ALA A 226 -100.34 6.44 -59.88
CA ALA A 226 -101.44 7.37 -60.17
C ALA A 226 -101.65 7.55 -61.69
N ALA A 227 -100.58 7.79 -62.45
CA ALA A 227 -100.65 7.92 -63.91
C ALA A 227 -101.15 6.64 -64.59
N LYS A 228 -100.76 5.46 -64.07
CA LYS A 228 -101.28 4.18 -64.55
C LYS A 228 -102.77 4.00 -64.26
N GLU A 229 -103.23 4.38 -63.07
CA GLU A 229 -104.65 4.38 -62.71
C GLU A 229 -105.46 5.34 -63.60
N GLU A 230 -104.94 6.54 -63.90
CA GLU A 230 -105.56 7.49 -64.83
C GLU A 230 -105.66 6.92 -66.26
N MET A 231 -104.61 6.25 -66.76
CA MET A 231 -104.68 5.58 -68.06
C MET A 231 -105.72 4.45 -68.08
N GLU A 232 -105.83 3.64 -67.01
CA GLU A 232 -106.86 2.59 -66.89
C GLU A 232 -108.29 3.16 -66.83
N VAL A 233 -108.46 4.38 -66.30
CA VAL A 233 -109.75 5.11 -66.32
C VAL A 233 -110.05 5.60 -67.74
N LEU A 234 -109.10 6.24 -68.42
CA LEU A 234 -109.27 6.70 -69.80
C LEU A 234 -109.57 5.54 -70.77
N GLU A 235 -108.90 4.40 -70.62
CA GLU A 235 -109.21 3.19 -71.40
C GLU A 235 -110.64 2.70 -71.15
N ARG A 236 -111.13 2.78 -69.91
CA ARG A 236 -112.52 2.45 -69.57
C ARG A 236 -113.53 3.43 -70.18
N GLU A 237 -113.20 4.72 -70.21
CA GLU A 237 -114.03 5.74 -70.86
C GLU A 237 -114.07 5.56 -72.39
N LEU A 238 -112.96 5.18 -73.00
CA LEU A 238 -112.86 4.88 -74.44
C LEU A 238 -113.51 3.55 -74.84
N ALA A 239 -113.48 2.52 -73.98
CA ALA A 239 -114.15 1.25 -74.22
C ALA A 239 -115.68 1.29 -73.97
N GLY A 240 -116.16 2.38 -73.36
CA GLY A 240 -117.59 2.65 -73.13
C GLY A 240 -118.29 3.40 -74.26
N VAL A 241 -117.60 3.61 -75.40
CA VAL A 241 -118.15 4.09 -76.68
C VAL A 241 -118.07 2.97 -77.69
#